data_AF-A0A0G1Y3I6-F1
#
_entry.id   AF-A0A0G1Y3I6-F1
#
_cell.length_a   1.000
_cell.length_b   1.000
_cell.length_c   1.000
_cell.angle_alpha   90.00
_cell.angle_beta   90.00
_cell.angle_gamma   90.00
#
_symmetry.space_group_name_H-M   'P 1'
#
loop_
_entity.id
_entity.type
_entity.pdbx_description
1 polymer ?
#
loop_
_entity_poly.entity_id
_entity_poly.type
_entity_poly.pdbx_seq_one_letter_code
_entity_poly.pdbx_strand_id
1 'polypeptide(L)'
;MTNNTLCDKCGLPTPRGNDVRTFCAIMQEENGNTMGGFLFWAAPHARHFLPVIAQDGKILCEGSPSRAQYIEGQPRDTRPEFAYSEKREWLIRKAFVQMHTETLAPA
;
A
#
# COMPACT_ATOMS: atom_id res chain seq x y z
N MET A 1 -4.95 -8.36 -19.72
CA MET A 1 -5.42 -9.28 -18.67
C MET A 1 -5.03 -8.68 -17.33
N THR A 2 -5.96 -8.31 -16.46
CA THR A 2 -5.64 -7.83 -15.11
C THR A 2 -5.12 -9.02 -14.31
N ASN A 3 -3.81 -9.03 -14.01
CA ASN A 3 -3.19 -10.02 -13.13
C ASN A 3 -3.65 -9.76 -11.68
N ASN A 4 -4.92 -10.09 -11.40
CA ASN A 4 -5.52 -9.93 -10.08
C ASN A 4 -5.15 -11.12 -9.20
N THR A 5 -4.02 -11.00 -8.54
CA THR A 5 -3.63 -11.93 -7.46
C THR A 5 -4.49 -11.72 -6.22
N LEU A 6 -4.79 -12.82 -5.53
CA LEU A 6 -5.64 -12.83 -4.35
C LEU A 6 -4.89 -12.32 -3.13
N CYS A 7 -5.57 -11.47 -2.34
CA CYS A 7 -5.05 -10.91 -1.11
C CYS A 7 -4.82 -12.03 -0.07
N ASP A 8 -3.64 -12.04 0.54
CA ASP A 8 -3.26 -13.04 1.53
C ASP A 8 -4.08 -13.00 2.83
N LYS A 9 -4.71 -11.86 3.14
CA LYS A 9 -5.55 -11.69 4.34
C LYS A 9 -6.99 -12.15 4.16
N CYS A 10 -7.61 -11.77 3.04
CA CYS A 10 -9.06 -11.94 2.85
C CYS A 10 -9.42 -12.82 1.65
N GLY A 11 -8.44 -13.27 0.85
CA GLY A 11 -8.67 -14.09 -0.34
C GLY A 11 -9.35 -13.35 -1.50
N LEU A 12 -9.69 -12.07 -1.37
CA LEU A 12 -10.32 -11.29 -2.44
C LEU A 12 -9.29 -10.78 -3.45
N PRO A 13 -9.69 -10.51 -4.71
CA PRO A 13 -8.82 -9.91 -5.71
C PRO A 13 -8.17 -8.60 -5.24
N THR A 14 -6.87 -8.47 -5.53
CA THR A 14 -6.10 -7.25 -5.23
C THR A 14 -5.88 -6.49 -6.54
N PRO A 15 -6.62 -5.42 -6.83
CA PRO A 15 -6.39 -4.64 -8.04
C PRO A 15 -5.02 -3.95 -7.95
N ARG A 16 -4.35 -3.72 -9.09
CA ARG A 16 -3.02 -3.10 -9.15
C ARG A 16 -2.94 -1.79 -8.34
N GLY A 17 -3.98 -0.96 -8.42
CA GLY A 17 -4.12 0.31 -7.70
C GLY A 17 -4.29 0.18 -6.20
N ASN A 18 -4.47 -1.04 -5.68
CA ASN A 18 -4.56 -1.30 -4.25
C ASN A 18 -3.67 -2.50 -3.84
N ASP A 19 -2.61 -2.83 -4.57
CA ASP A 19 -1.72 -3.96 -4.27
C ASP A 19 -0.41 -3.48 -3.64
N VAL A 20 -0.13 -3.93 -2.43
CA VAL A 20 1.12 -3.65 -1.71
C VAL A 20 2.36 -4.06 -2.50
N ARG A 21 2.29 -5.09 -3.36
CA ARG A 21 3.44 -5.48 -4.19
C ARG A 21 3.77 -4.42 -5.23
N THR A 22 2.76 -3.89 -5.91
CA THR A 22 2.92 -2.78 -6.86
C THR A 22 3.51 -1.57 -6.14
N PHE A 23 2.94 -1.22 -4.99
CA PHE A 23 3.45 -0.14 -4.15
C PHE A 23 4.93 -0.35 -3.76
N CYS A 24 5.30 -1.55 -3.32
CA CYS A 24 6.68 -1.88 -2.94
C CYS A 24 7.63 -1.80 -4.13
N ALA A 25 7.22 -2.24 -5.32
CA ALA A 25 8.03 -2.13 -6.54
C ALA A 25 8.31 -0.66 -6.89
N ILE A 26 7.29 0.20 -6.86
CA ILE A 26 7.44 1.65 -7.09
C ILE A 26 8.37 2.28 -6.05
N MET A 27 8.16 1.98 -4.77
CA MET A 27 9.02 2.47 -3.69
C MET A 27 10.49 2.04 -3.86
N GLN A 28 10.73 0.84 -4.38
CA GLN A 28 12.06 0.30 -4.62
C GLN A 28 12.78 1.05 -5.75
N GLU A 29 12.06 1.34 -6.85
CA GLU A 29 12.55 2.14 -7.98
C GLU A 29 12.87 3.57 -7.55
N GLU A 30 11.95 4.21 -6.83
CA GLU A 30 12.05 5.61 -6.40
C GLU A 30 13.16 5.85 -5.37
N ASN A 31 13.45 4.86 -4.52
CA ASN A 31 14.39 4.99 -3.43
C ASN A 31 15.71 4.21 -3.63
N GLY A 32 15.95 3.68 -4.84
CA GLY A 32 17.23 3.09 -5.24
C GLY A 32 17.76 2.01 -4.29
N ASN A 33 16.89 1.10 -3.81
CA ASN A 33 17.23 0.03 -2.83
C ASN A 33 17.75 0.49 -1.44
N THR A 34 17.79 1.79 -1.12
CA THR A 34 18.46 2.28 0.10
C THR A 34 17.61 2.29 1.38
N MET A 35 16.30 2.01 1.30
CA MET A 35 15.45 1.93 2.50
C MET A 35 15.48 0.51 3.06
N GLY A 36 16.54 0.20 3.82
CA GLY A 36 16.68 -0.96 4.70
C GLY A 36 15.72 -0.91 5.91
N GLY A 37 14.44 -0.70 5.67
CA GLY A 37 13.39 -0.74 6.69
C GLY A 37 12.57 -2.01 6.55
N PHE A 38 12.50 -2.80 7.62
CA PHE A 38 11.70 -4.03 7.79
C PHE A 38 10.22 -3.90 7.34
N LEU A 39 9.70 -2.67 7.20
CA LEU A 39 8.33 -2.37 6.76
C LEU A 39 8.14 -2.38 5.23
N PHE A 40 9.21 -2.38 4.43
CA PHE A 40 9.15 -2.19 2.97
C PHE A 40 9.78 -3.31 2.16
N TRP A 41 10.37 -4.31 2.81
CA TRP A 41 10.80 -5.54 2.12
C TRP A 41 9.61 -6.14 1.37
N ALA A 42 9.89 -6.56 0.13
CA ALA A 42 8.93 -7.07 -0.84
C ALA A 42 7.84 -7.88 -0.14
N ALA A 43 6.58 -7.46 -0.28
CA ALA A 43 5.48 -8.31 0.17
C ALA A 43 5.51 -9.57 -0.73
N PRO A 44 5.79 -10.77 -0.18
CA PRO A 44 5.87 -11.98 -1.00
C PRO A 44 4.50 -12.36 -1.58
N HIS A 45 3.44 -11.79 -1.04
CA HIS A 45 2.06 -12.07 -1.41
C HIS A 45 1.31 -10.78 -1.74
N ALA A 46 0.29 -10.91 -2.58
CA ALA A 46 -0.60 -9.79 -2.86
C ALA A 46 -1.38 -9.44 -1.60
N ARG A 47 -1.54 -8.15 -1.34
CA ARG A 47 -2.26 -7.66 -0.18
C ARG A 47 -2.85 -6.30 -0.49
N HIS A 48 -4.06 -6.04 -0.01
CA HIS A 48 -4.65 -4.71 -0.14
C HIS A 48 -3.80 -3.66 0.59
N PHE A 49 -3.51 -2.56 -0.08
CA PHE A 49 -2.81 -1.42 0.51
C PHE A 49 -3.73 -0.68 1.47
N LEU A 50 -4.85 -0.18 0.95
CA LEU A 50 -5.97 0.41 1.68
C LEU A 50 -7.00 -0.64 2.12
N PRO A 51 -7.81 -0.34 3.16
CA PRO A 51 -8.94 -1.17 3.54
C PRO A 51 -9.92 -1.41 2.39
N VAL A 52 -10.53 -2.59 2.37
CA VAL A 52 -11.66 -2.92 1.49
C VAL A 52 -12.93 -2.88 2.33
N ILE A 53 -13.87 -2.02 1.94
CA ILE A 53 -15.12 -1.79 2.66
C ILE A 53 -16.27 -2.27 1.76
N ALA A 54 -17.16 -3.10 2.30
CA ALA A 54 -18.37 -3.55 1.65
C ALA A 54 -19.38 -2.41 1.48
N GLN A 55 -20.41 -2.62 0.66
CA GLN A 55 -21.47 -1.63 0.45
C GLN A 55 -22.26 -1.30 1.72
N ASP A 56 -22.35 -2.24 2.67
CA ASP A 56 -22.98 -2.05 3.97
C ASP A 56 -22.06 -1.38 5.02
N GLY A 57 -20.88 -0.92 4.61
CA GLY A 57 -19.90 -0.25 5.46
C GLY A 57 -19.01 -1.20 6.27
N LYS A 58 -19.18 -2.52 6.16
CA LYS A 58 -18.32 -3.47 6.87
C LYS A 58 -16.93 -3.55 6.24
N ILE A 59 -15.90 -3.62 7.07
CA ILE A 59 -14.53 -3.85 6.62
C ILE A 59 -14.39 -5.34 6.22
N LEU A 60 -14.15 -5.60 4.94
CA LEU A 60 -13.86 -6.93 4.40
C LEU A 60 -12.36 -7.28 4.51
N CYS A 61 -11.51 -6.25 4.48
CA CYS A 61 -10.07 -6.37 4.65
C CYS A 61 -9.54 -5.08 5.24
N GLU A 62 -8.73 -5.17 6.29
CA GLU A 62 -8.05 -4.00 6.89
C GLU A 62 -6.91 -3.44 6.02
N GLY A 63 -6.53 -4.15 4.94
CA GLY A 63 -5.41 -3.79 4.09
C GLY A 63 -4.07 -3.87 4.81
N SER A 64 -3.24 -2.84 4.65
CA SER A 64 -1.90 -2.76 5.25
C SER A 64 -1.74 -1.49 6.08
N PRO A 65 -2.32 -1.41 7.29
CA PRO A 65 -2.32 -0.20 8.11
C PRO A 65 -0.93 0.40 8.34
N SER A 66 0.09 -0.45 8.56
CA SER A 66 1.48 0.00 8.74
C SER A 66 2.09 0.74 7.55
N ARG A 67 1.52 0.57 6.35
CA ARG A 67 1.91 1.28 5.12
C ARG A 67 0.95 2.41 4.80
N ALA A 68 -0.36 2.16 4.94
CA ALA A 68 -1.42 3.11 4.62
C ALA A 68 -1.51 4.30 5.58
N GLN A 69 -0.94 4.20 6.79
CA GLN A 69 -0.97 5.25 7.82
C GLN A 69 -0.39 6.63 7.43
N TYR A 70 0.27 6.73 6.27
CA TYR A 70 0.78 8.00 5.72
C TYR A 70 -0.12 8.59 4.61
N ILE A 71 -1.23 7.92 4.31
CA ILE A 71 -2.23 8.37 3.35
C ILE A 71 -3.35 9.11 4.08
N GLU A 72 -3.88 10.15 3.45
CA GLU A 72 -4.97 10.95 3.99
C GLU A 72 -6.19 10.09 4.37
N GLY A 73 -6.79 10.37 5.52
CA GLY A 73 -7.93 9.63 6.06
C GLY A 73 -7.61 8.29 6.71
N GLN A 74 -6.34 7.85 6.73
CA GLN A 74 -5.93 6.62 7.41
C GLN A 74 -5.44 6.90 8.84
N PRO A 75 -5.70 6.01 9.81
CA PRO A 75 -5.21 6.17 11.17
C PRO A 75 -3.68 6.04 11.21
N ARG A 76 -3.03 6.89 12.03
CA ARG A 76 -1.58 6.88 12.23
C ARG A 76 -1.21 6.08 13.48
N ASP A 77 -0.15 5.28 13.38
CA ASP A 77 0.50 4.71 14.56
C ASP A 77 1.23 5.81 15.34
N THR A 78 0.72 6.14 16.53
CA THR A 78 1.23 7.21 17.39
C THR A 78 2.21 6.71 18.45
N ARG A 79 2.56 5.42 18.44
CA ARG A 79 3.50 4.87 19.42
C ARG A 79 4.91 5.46 19.21
N PRO A 80 5.66 5.74 20.29
CA PRO A 80 6.96 6.43 20.20
C PRO A 80 7.99 5.77 19.27
N GLU A 81 7.99 4.44 19.19
CA GLU A 81 8.90 3.65 18.34
C GLU A 81 8.63 3.81 16.83
N PHE A 82 7.49 4.39 16.45
CA PHE A 82 7.10 4.69 15.07
C PHE A 82 6.98 6.20 14.83
N ALA A 83 7.97 6.97 15.30
CA ALA A 83 8.03 8.41 15.12
C ALA A 83 7.75 8.86 13.67
N TYR A 84 7.05 9.99 13.56
CA TYR A 84 6.72 10.59 12.29
C TYR A 84 7.98 11.05 11.53
N SER A 85 7.91 10.98 10.20
CA SER A 85 8.97 11.40 9.30
C SER A 85 8.36 11.96 8.03
N GLU A 86 8.53 13.27 7.80
CA GLU A 86 8.04 13.97 6.60
C GLU A 86 8.60 13.34 5.32
N LYS A 87 9.90 13.02 5.31
CA LYS A 87 10.55 12.34 4.18
C LYS A 87 9.86 11.01 3.85
N ARG A 88 9.54 10.22 4.89
CA ARG A 88 8.87 8.92 4.70
C ARG A 88 7.45 9.10 4.19
N GLU A 89 6.70 10.05 4.75
CA GLU A 89 5.35 10.36 4.26
C GLU A 89 5.37 10.79 2.79
N TRP A 90 6.27 11.71 2.42
CA TRP A 90 6.40 12.18 1.05
C TRP A 90 6.67 11.03 0.07
N LEU A 91 7.61 10.14 0.38
CA LEU A 91 7.91 8.96 -0.45
C LEU A 91 6.69 8.05 -0.61
N ILE A 92 6.01 7.73 0.50
CA ILE A 92 4.86 6.84 0.49
C ILE A 92 3.70 7.44 -0.29
N ARG A 93 3.41 8.73 -0.10
CA ARG A 93 2.36 9.43 -0.85
C ARG A 93 2.68 9.48 -2.33
N LYS A 94 3.93 9.75 -2.72
CA LYS A 94 4.37 9.74 -4.13
C LYS A 94 4.14 8.37 -4.76
N ALA A 95 4.61 7.30 -4.12
CA ALA A 95 4.43 5.93 -4.63
C ALA A 95 2.96 5.50 -4.68
N PHE A 96 2.16 5.90 -3.69
CA PHE A 96 0.72 5.64 -3.66
C PHE A 96 -0.02 6.30 -4.82
N VAL A 97 0.30 7.58 -5.12
CA VAL A 97 -0.26 8.31 -6.26
C VAL A 97 0.10 7.61 -7.56
N GLN A 98 1.38 7.26 -7.77
CA GLN A 98 1.83 6.56 -8.97
C GLN A 98 1.09 5.23 -9.16
N MET A 99 0.97 4.42 -8.10
CA MET A 99 0.22 3.15 -8.12
C MET A 99 -1.24 3.36 -8.56
N HIS A 100 -1.90 4.42 -8.09
CA HIS A 100 -3.28 4.75 -8.45
C HIS A 100 -3.39 5.26 -9.89
N THR A 101 -2.46 6.09 -10.34
CA THR A 101 -2.48 6.65 -11.70
C THR A 101 -2.20 5.59 -12.76
N GLU A 102 -1.27 4.67 -12.52
CA GLU A 102 -0.99 3.53 -13.42
C GLU A 102 -2.18 2.58 -13.58
N THR A 103 -3.16 2.63 -12.67
CA THR A 103 -4.41 1.85 -12.75
C THR A 103 -5.46 2.51 -13.65
N LEU A 104 -5.31 3.81 -13.93
CA LEU A 104 -6.23 4.61 -14.75
C LEU A 104 -5.71 4.86 -16.18
N ALA A 105 -4.46 4.51 -16.48
CA ALA A 105 -3.90 4.61 -17.83
C ALA A 105 -4.56 3.58 -18.77
N PRO A 106 -5.07 3.98 -19.95
CA PRO A 106 -5.55 3.02 -20.94
C PRO A 106 -4.38 2.12 -21.38
N ALA A 107 -4.66 0.82 -21.49
CA ALA A 107 -3.72 -0.20 -21.97
C ALA A 107 -3.33 0.01 -23.43
#